data_AF-Q9NSH2-F1
#
_entry.id   AF-Q9NSH2-F1
#
_cell.length_a   1.000
_cell.length_b   1.000
_cell.length_c   1.000
_cell.angle_alpha   90.00
_cell.angle_beta   90.00
_cell.angle_gamma   90.00
#
_symmetry.space_group_name_H-M   'P 1'
#
loop_
_entity.id
_entity.type
_entity.pdbx_description
1 polymer ?
#
loop_
_entity_poly.entity_id
_entity_poly.type
_entity_poly.pdbx_seq_one_letter_code
_entity_poly.pdbx_strand_id
1 'polypeptide(L)'
;YFISPTGHSLKTLDLLTMKNLDSKVNIIPVIAKADTVSKTELQKFKIKLMSELVSNGVQIYQFPTDDDTIAKVNAAMNGQLPFAVVGSMDEVKVGNKMVKARQYPWGVVQVENENHCDFVKLREMLICTNMEDLREQTHTRHYELYRRCKLEEMGFTDVGPENKPVSYRPNLSTLRDFTKKRE
;
A
#
# COMPACT_ATOMS: atom_id res chain seq x y z
N TYR A 1 -0.82 2.50 3.16
CA TYR A 1 -0.60 2.45 4.62
C TYR A 1 -0.09 3.81 5.06
N PHE A 2 -0.81 4.51 5.95
CA PHE A 2 -0.40 5.85 6.41
C PHE A 2 0.56 5.75 7.59
N ILE A 3 1.71 6.40 7.47
CA ILE A 3 2.78 6.41 8.47
C ILE A 3 2.82 7.81 9.08
N SER A 4 2.93 7.85 10.41
CA SER A 4 2.99 9.12 11.14
C SER A 4 4.32 9.84 10.84
N PRO A 5 4.32 11.16 10.62
CA PRO A 5 5.52 11.94 10.31
C PRO A 5 6.30 12.27 11.59
N THR A 6 6.83 11.25 12.27
CA THR A 6 7.57 11.43 13.54
C THR A 6 9.00 11.93 13.33
N GLY A 7 9.52 11.87 12.10
CA GLY A 7 10.91 12.23 11.77
C GLY A 7 11.97 11.23 12.28
N HIS A 8 11.54 10.13 12.92
CA HIS A 8 12.43 9.13 13.52
C HIS A 8 12.41 7.79 12.77
N SER A 9 12.04 6.69 13.43
CA SER A 9 11.90 5.36 12.86
C SER A 9 10.43 5.00 12.67
N LEU A 10 10.19 3.91 11.93
CA LEU A 10 8.89 3.28 11.85
C LEU A 10 8.49 2.78 13.24
N LYS A 11 7.21 2.92 13.60
CA LYS A 11 6.71 2.37 14.88
C LYS A 11 6.70 0.85 14.78
N THR A 12 7.00 0.17 15.88
CA THR A 12 6.93 -1.30 15.96
C THR A 12 5.55 -1.83 15.55
N LEU A 13 4.48 -1.12 15.93
CA LEU A 13 3.11 -1.46 15.54
C LEU A 13 2.91 -1.39 14.02
N ASP A 14 3.42 -0.35 13.37
CA ASP A 14 3.31 -0.16 11.93
C ASP A 14 4.04 -1.30 11.20
N LEU A 15 5.23 -1.66 11.69
CA LEU A 15 6.03 -2.76 11.15
C LEU A 15 5.31 -4.10 11.26
N LEU A 16 4.79 -4.45 12.45
CA LEU A 16 4.05 -5.69 12.67
C LEU A 16 2.79 -5.76 11.82
N THR A 17 2.09 -4.63 11.68
CA THR A 17 0.87 -4.56 10.89
C THR A 17 1.17 -4.74 9.41
N MET A 18 2.18 -4.04 8.87
CA MET A 18 2.57 -4.22 7.48
C MET A 18 3.06 -5.63 7.20
N LYS A 19 3.82 -6.25 8.13
CA LYS A 19 4.26 -7.64 8.01
C LYS A 19 3.10 -8.64 7.99
N ASN A 20 1.99 -8.35 8.67
CA ASN A 20 0.80 -9.21 8.66
C ASN A 20 -0.10 -8.98 7.43
N LEU A 21 0.10 -7.86 6.72
CA LEU A 21 -0.69 -7.44 5.57
C LEU A 21 0.02 -7.69 4.23
N ASP A 22 1.35 -7.81 4.22
CA ASP A 22 2.18 -7.84 3.00
C ASP A 22 1.84 -9.00 2.05
N SER A 23 1.38 -10.12 2.60
CA SER A 23 0.92 -11.29 1.85
C SER A 23 -0.54 -11.20 1.40
N LYS A 24 -1.31 -10.24 1.93
CA LYS A 24 -2.77 -10.15 1.74
C LYS A 24 -3.21 -9.01 0.84
N VAL A 25 -2.44 -7.93 0.78
CA VAL A 25 -2.80 -6.72 0.04
C VAL A 25 -1.56 -6.01 -0.52
N ASN A 26 -1.76 -5.24 -1.60
CA ASN A 26 -0.74 -4.35 -2.13
C ASN A 26 -0.51 -3.16 -1.19
N ILE A 27 0.59 -3.20 -0.43
CA ILE A 27 0.92 -2.13 0.52
C ILE A 27 1.68 -1.00 -0.18
N ILE A 28 1.08 0.19 -0.22
CA ILE A 28 1.76 1.43 -0.62
C ILE A 28 2.02 2.28 0.63
N PRO A 29 3.28 2.44 1.09
CA PRO A 29 3.59 3.26 2.24
C PRO A 29 3.50 4.76 1.91
N VAL A 30 2.79 5.51 2.75
CA VAL A 30 2.53 6.94 2.57
C VAL A 30 2.80 7.67 3.89
N ILE A 31 3.65 8.68 3.87
CA ILE A 31 3.89 9.56 5.02
C ILE A 31 2.75 10.59 5.06
N ALA A 32 1.94 10.51 6.12
CA ALA A 32 0.81 11.42 6.34
C ALA A 32 1.29 12.78 6.84
N LYS A 33 0.51 13.85 6.60
CA LYS A 33 0.77 15.21 7.13
C LYS A 33 2.23 15.64 6.91
N ALA A 34 2.74 15.43 5.70
CA ALA A 34 4.14 15.66 5.37
C ALA A 34 4.58 17.13 5.53
N ASP A 35 3.61 18.06 5.58
CA ASP A 35 3.82 19.48 5.87
C ASP A 35 4.30 19.77 7.29
N THR A 36 4.32 18.77 8.17
CA THR A 36 4.85 18.87 9.55
C THR A 36 6.36 18.61 9.64
N VAL A 37 7.01 18.16 8.56
CA VAL A 37 8.42 17.78 8.54
C VAL A 37 9.16 18.61 7.50
N SER A 38 10.38 19.03 7.81
CA SER A 38 11.20 19.78 6.84
C SER A 38 11.64 18.89 5.66
N LYS A 39 11.94 19.48 4.51
CA LYS A 39 12.39 18.72 3.33
C LYS A 39 13.64 17.86 3.61
N THR A 40 14.59 18.37 4.39
CA THR A 40 15.84 17.67 4.71
C THR A 40 15.61 16.48 5.64
N GLU A 41 14.77 16.66 6.65
CA GLU A 41 14.35 15.57 7.56
C GLU A 41 13.52 14.52 6.83
N LEU A 42 12.62 14.96 5.93
CA LEU A 42 11.78 14.07 5.15
C LEU A 42 12.61 13.13 4.28
N GLN A 43 13.67 13.62 3.63
CA GLN A 43 14.57 12.76 2.83
C GLN A 43 15.28 11.71 3.69
N LYS A 44 15.82 12.11 4.85
CA LYS A 44 16.44 11.17 5.80
C LYS A 44 15.41 10.15 6.30
N PHE A 45 14.19 10.59 6.57
CA PHE A 45 13.10 9.75 7.05
C PHE A 45 12.67 8.73 5.98
N LYS A 46 12.53 9.14 4.71
CA LYS A 46 12.23 8.23 3.59
C LYS A 46 13.27 7.12 3.47
N ILE A 47 14.55 7.47 3.46
CA ILE A 47 15.67 6.51 3.36
C ILE A 47 15.63 5.52 4.52
N LYS A 48 15.48 6.02 5.75
CA LYS A 48 15.44 5.18 6.95
C LYS A 48 14.25 4.22 6.95
N LEU A 49 13.07 4.72 6.57
CA LEU A 49 11.84 3.92 6.51
C LEU A 49 11.95 2.80 5.48
N MET A 50 12.46 3.11 4.27
CA MET A 50 12.70 2.09 3.25
C MET A 50 13.73 1.05 3.70
N SER A 51 14.82 1.48 4.35
CA SER A 51 15.81 0.56 4.92
C SER A 51 15.18 -0.36 5.96
N GLU A 52 14.37 0.16 6.88
CA GLU A 52 13.71 -0.63 7.91
C GLU A 52 12.71 -1.64 7.32
N LEU A 53 11.95 -1.26 6.29
CA LEU A 53 11.04 -2.18 5.59
C LEU A 53 11.80 -3.34 4.94
N VAL A 54 12.90 -3.04 4.25
CA VAL A 54 13.75 -4.05 3.59
C VAL A 54 14.42 -4.97 4.62
N SER A 55 15.01 -4.42 5.69
CA SER A 55 15.68 -5.22 6.73
C SER A 55 14.73 -6.18 7.47
N ASN A 56 13.44 -5.83 7.57
CA ASN A 56 12.42 -6.68 8.18
C ASN A 56 11.68 -7.57 7.15
N GLY A 57 12.07 -7.49 5.88
CA GLY A 57 11.49 -8.27 4.78
C GLY A 57 9.99 -8.01 4.58
N VAL A 58 9.53 -6.78 4.81
CA VAL A 58 8.15 -6.39 4.53
C VAL A 58 8.00 -6.17 3.03
N GLN A 59 7.09 -6.92 2.40
CA GLN A 59 6.84 -6.79 0.98
C GLN A 59 5.86 -5.64 0.72
N ILE A 60 6.39 -4.53 0.20
CA ILE A 60 5.56 -3.43 -0.30
C ILE A 60 5.31 -3.60 -1.79
N TYR A 61 4.24 -2.97 -2.27
CA TYR A 61 3.95 -2.93 -3.69
C TYR A 61 5.03 -2.12 -4.43
N GLN A 62 5.53 -2.70 -5.51
CA GLN A 62 6.48 -2.07 -6.43
C GLN A 62 5.87 -2.07 -7.82
N PHE A 63 6.02 -0.96 -8.52
CA PHE A 63 5.49 -0.82 -9.87
C PHE A 63 6.19 -1.76 -10.85
N PRO A 64 5.44 -2.39 -11.76
CA PRO A 64 6.00 -3.20 -12.83
C PRO A 64 6.94 -2.35 -13.71
N THR A 65 8.11 -2.88 -14.03
CA THR A 65 9.12 -2.23 -14.90
C THR A 65 9.48 -3.09 -16.11
N ASP A 66 8.64 -4.06 -16.41
CA ASP A 66 8.75 -5.06 -17.47
C ASP A 66 8.22 -4.56 -18.82
N ASP A 67 7.26 -3.63 -18.83
CA ASP A 67 6.82 -2.94 -20.05
C ASP A 67 7.73 -1.76 -20.36
N ASP A 68 8.54 -1.85 -21.42
CA ASP A 68 9.48 -0.81 -21.87
C ASP A 68 8.84 0.58 -22.06
N THR A 69 7.54 0.65 -22.34
CA THR A 69 6.83 1.91 -22.56
C THR A 69 6.56 2.68 -21.26
N ILE A 70 6.36 1.97 -20.15
CA ILE A 70 6.00 2.53 -18.83
C ILE A 70 7.13 2.34 -17.81
N ALA A 71 8.11 1.47 -18.09
CA ALA A 71 9.20 1.11 -17.17
C ALA A 71 9.96 2.31 -16.63
N LYS A 72 10.25 3.31 -17.46
CA LYS A 72 10.95 4.54 -17.02
C LYS A 72 10.13 5.34 -16.02
N VAL A 73 8.82 5.46 -16.27
CA VAL A 73 7.90 6.17 -15.37
C VAL A 73 7.77 5.40 -14.06
N ASN A 74 7.53 4.10 -14.14
CA ASN A 74 7.36 3.23 -12.98
C ASN A 74 8.64 3.11 -12.12
N ALA A 75 9.82 3.09 -12.73
CA ALA A 75 11.09 3.16 -12.02
C ALA A 75 11.25 4.50 -11.27
N ALA A 76 10.90 5.62 -11.91
CA ALA A 76 10.90 6.92 -11.25
C ALA A 76 9.90 6.96 -10.08
N MET A 77 8.71 6.38 -10.23
CA MET A 77 7.69 6.30 -9.18
C MET A 77 8.12 5.42 -8.01
N ASN A 78 8.74 4.27 -8.28
CA ASN A 78 9.34 3.40 -7.26
C ASN A 78 10.38 4.16 -6.43
N GLY A 79 11.18 5.03 -7.06
CA GLY A 79 12.15 5.89 -6.38
C GLY A 79 11.55 6.98 -5.48
N GLN A 80 10.25 7.28 -5.59
CA GLN A 80 9.57 8.28 -4.76
C GLN A 80 8.97 7.70 -3.48
N LEU A 81 8.88 6.37 -3.38
CA LEU A 81 8.35 5.68 -2.21
C LEU A 81 9.25 5.89 -0.98
N PRO A 82 8.66 6.09 0.21
CA PRO A 82 7.23 6.30 0.47
C PRO A 82 6.76 7.71 0.06
N PHE A 83 5.52 7.83 -0.43
CA PHE A 83 4.96 9.12 -0.85
C PHE A 83 4.72 10.04 0.34
N ALA A 84 5.16 11.29 0.26
CA ALA A 84 4.92 12.28 1.30
C ALA A 84 3.73 13.16 0.93
N VAL A 85 2.58 12.98 1.59
CA VAL A 85 1.34 13.62 1.17
C VAL A 85 0.77 14.58 2.19
N VAL A 86 0.07 15.57 1.67
CA VAL A 86 -0.69 16.56 2.42
C VAL A 86 -2.11 16.54 1.90
N GLY A 87 -3.09 16.48 2.79
CA GLY A 87 -4.51 16.52 2.43
C GLY A 87 -5.15 17.83 2.90
N SER A 88 -5.99 18.41 2.04
CA SER A 88 -6.88 19.53 2.38
C SER A 88 -8.18 19.44 1.61
N MET A 89 -9.29 19.81 2.25
CA MET A 89 -10.57 20.07 1.60
C MET A 89 -10.82 21.58 1.40
N ASP A 90 -10.05 22.42 2.08
CA ASP A 90 -10.19 23.87 2.02
C ASP A 90 -9.53 24.41 0.75
N GLU A 91 -10.21 25.35 0.10
CA GLU A 91 -9.69 26.06 -1.06
C GLU A 91 -9.26 27.48 -0.67
N VAL A 92 -8.04 27.84 -1.03
CA VAL A 92 -7.47 29.15 -0.76
C VAL A 92 -7.15 29.81 -2.09
N LYS A 93 -7.46 31.11 -2.19
CA LYS A 93 -7.12 31.91 -3.36
C LYS A 93 -5.63 32.23 -3.35
N VAL A 94 -4.86 31.61 -4.24
CA VAL A 94 -3.43 31.91 -4.44
C VAL A 94 -3.28 32.55 -5.82
N GLY A 95 -3.01 33.85 -5.85
CA GLY A 95 -3.04 34.65 -7.08
C GLY A 95 -4.45 34.70 -7.68
N ASN A 96 -4.59 34.21 -8.93
CA ASN A 96 -5.87 34.19 -9.66
C ASN A 96 -6.57 32.83 -9.66
N LYS A 97 -6.05 31.82 -8.94
CA LYS A 97 -6.64 30.48 -8.92
C LYS A 97 -7.06 30.08 -7.50
N MET A 98 -8.19 29.39 -7.41
CA MET A 98 -8.59 28.66 -6.21
C MET A 98 -7.85 27.32 -6.22
N VAL A 99 -7.11 27.03 -5.16
CA VAL A 99 -6.32 25.80 -5.04
C VAL A 99 -6.58 25.16 -3.68
N LYS A 100 -6.62 23.83 -3.65
CA LYS A 100 -6.70 23.07 -2.40
C LYS A 100 -5.41 23.25 -1.62
N ALA A 101 -5.51 23.81 -0.42
CA ALA A 101 -4.33 24.16 0.36
C ALA A 101 -4.60 24.14 1.87
N ARG A 102 -3.53 24.02 2.66
CA ARG A 102 -3.56 24.25 4.11
C ARG A 102 -2.97 25.62 4.39
N GLN A 103 -3.73 26.47 5.05
CA GLN A 103 -3.28 27.81 5.42
C GLN A 103 -2.75 27.83 6.85
N TYR A 104 -1.53 28.34 7.01
CA TYR A 104 -0.87 28.59 8.28
C TYR A 104 -0.52 30.08 8.39
N PRO A 105 -0.27 30.61 9.61
CA PRO A 105 0.16 31.99 9.79
C PRO A 105 1.45 32.34 9.03
N TRP A 106 2.32 31.35 8.83
CA TRP A 106 3.61 31.52 8.13
C TRP A 106 3.58 31.20 6.63
N GLY A 107 2.46 30.73 6.08
CA GLY A 107 2.38 30.40 4.66
C GLY A 107 1.27 29.44 4.28
N VAL A 108 1.21 29.13 2.99
CA VAL A 108 0.16 28.29 2.39
C VAL A 108 0.78 27.07 1.73
N VAL A 109 0.39 25.87 2.19
CA VAL A 109 0.83 24.61 1.62
C VAL A 109 -0.20 24.14 0.59
N GLN A 110 0.12 24.38 -0.68
CA GLN A 110 -0.68 23.88 -1.81
C GLN A 110 -0.54 22.36 -1.96
N VAL A 111 -1.67 21.65 -2.04
CA VAL A 111 -1.72 20.18 -2.13
C VAL A 111 -1.29 19.68 -3.51
N GLU A 112 -1.67 20.39 -4.58
CA GLU A 112 -1.35 19.98 -5.96
C GLU A 112 0.02 20.48 -6.44
N ASN A 113 0.81 21.08 -5.55
CA ASN A 113 2.15 21.57 -5.89
C ASN A 113 3.19 20.50 -5.55
N GLU A 114 3.86 19.96 -6.58
CA GLU A 114 4.89 18.92 -6.43
C GLU A 114 6.11 19.36 -5.61
N ASN A 115 6.36 20.67 -5.51
CA ASN A 115 7.42 21.19 -4.65
C ASN A 115 7.08 21.13 -3.16
N HIS A 116 5.79 20.97 -2.82
CA HIS A 116 5.31 20.90 -1.44
C HIS A 116 5.06 19.46 -0.99
N CYS A 117 4.43 18.64 -1.84
CA CYS A 117 4.15 17.25 -1.51
C CYS A 117 4.01 16.36 -2.76
N ASP A 118 4.08 15.05 -2.56
CA ASP A 118 4.00 14.04 -3.62
C ASP A 118 2.56 13.64 -3.96
N PHE A 119 1.54 14.46 -3.64
CA PHE A 119 0.14 14.11 -3.85
C PHE A 119 -0.20 13.87 -5.32
N VAL A 120 0.32 14.71 -6.23
CA VAL A 120 0.12 14.56 -7.68
C VAL A 120 0.64 13.22 -8.17
N LYS A 121 1.87 12.86 -7.76
CA LYS A 121 2.50 11.58 -8.10
C LYS A 121 1.69 10.39 -7.57
N LEU A 122 1.23 10.46 -6.31
CA LEU A 122 0.39 9.40 -5.74
C LEU A 122 -0.92 9.24 -6.51
N ARG A 123 -1.56 10.34 -6.90
CA ARG A 123 -2.83 10.33 -7.66
C ARG A 123 -2.66 9.69 -9.04
N GLU A 124 -1.66 10.15 -9.80
CA GLU A 124 -1.38 9.62 -11.14
C GLU A 124 -1.05 8.13 -11.07
N MET A 125 -0.24 7.75 -10.09
CA MET A 125 0.16 6.38 -9.85
C MET A 125 -1.02 5.44 -9.55
N LEU A 126 -1.93 5.84 -8.66
CA LEU A 126 -3.06 4.98 -8.24
C LEU A 126 -4.15 4.89 -9.30
N ILE A 127 -4.47 6.02 -9.96
CA ILE A 127 -5.70 6.14 -10.75
C ILE A 127 -5.42 6.04 -12.25
N CYS A 128 -4.30 6.59 -12.73
CA CYS A 128 -4.09 6.78 -14.16
C CYS A 128 -3.25 5.66 -14.79
N THR A 129 -2.28 5.10 -14.07
CA THR A 129 -1.28 4.20 -14.66
C THR A 129 -1.40 2.75 -14.21
N ASN A 130 -1.52 2.49 -12.91
CA ASN A 130 -1.24 1.15 -12.36
C ASN A 130 -2.45 0.46 -11.70
N MET A 131 -3.67 0.95 -11.95
CA MET A 131 -4.88 0.36 -11.35
C MET A 131 -5.11 -1.09 -11.79
N GLU A 132 -4.83 -1.39 -13.06
CA GLU A 132 -5.00 -2.74 -13.61
C GLU A 132 -3.99 -3.72 -13.02
N ASP A 133 -2.72 -3.32 -12.93
CA ASP A 133 -1.68 -4.14 -12.28
C ASP A 133 -1.98 -4.39 -10.80
N LEU A 134 -2.42 -3.37 -10.05
CA LEU A 134 -2.86 -3.54 -8.67
C LEU A 134 -3.99 -4.59 -8.56
N ARG A 135 -4.96 -4.57 -9.48
CA ARG A 135 -6.04 -5.56 -9.52
C ARG A 135 -5.49 -6.94 -9.86
N GLU A 136 -4.61 -7.04 -10.84
CA GLU A 136 -4.01 -8.30 -11.28
C GLU A 136 -3.18 -8.94 -10.16
N GLN A 137 -2.25 -8.21 -9.52
CA GLN A 137 -1.48 -8.73 -8.39
C GLN A 137 -2.37 -9.14 -7.22
N THR A 138 -3.46 -8.42 -6.98
CA THR A 138 -4.44 -8.82 -5.97
C THR A 138 -5.05 -10.18 -6.30
N HIS A 139 -5.36 -10.44 -7.57
CA HIS A 139 -5.93 -11.70 -8.01
C HIS A 139 -4.91 -12.84 -8.04
N THR A 140 -3.80 -12.66 -8.77
CA THR A 140 -2.83 -13.72 -9.08
C THR A 140 -1.95 -14.10 -7.90
N ARG A 141 -1.72 -13.18 -6.95
CA ARG A 141 -0.85 -13.42 -5.79
C ARG A 141 -1.63 -13.48 -4.49
N HIS A 142 -2.30 -12.39 -4.12
CA HIS A 142 -2.90 -12.29 -2.78
C HIS A 142 -4.11 -13.22 -2.63
N TYR A 143 -5.01 -13.21 -3.62
CA TYR A 143 -6.17 -14.08 -3.62
C TYR A 143 -5.80 -15.54 -3.83
N GLU A 144 -4.89 -15.87 -4.76
CA GLU A 144 -4.46 -17.27 -4.95
C GLU A 144 -3.76 -17.85 -3.71
N LEU A 145 -2.95 -17.05 -2.99
CA LEU A 145 -2.38 -17.48 -1.72
C LEU A 145 -3.47 -17.82 -0.69
N TYR A 146 -4.47 -16.94 -0.55
CA TYR A 146 -5.63 -17.18 0.31
C TYR A 146 -6.43 -18.41 -0.13
N ARG A 147 -6.68 -18.55 -1.45
CA ARG A 147 -7.43 -19.66 -2.05
C ARG A 147 -6.74 -20.98 -1.77
N ARG A 148 -5.43 -21.08 -1.98
CA ARG A 148 -4.63 -22.28 -1.66
C ARG A 148 -4.77 -22.67 -0.19
N CYS A 149 -4.52 -21.74 0.73
CA CYS A 149 -4.62 -22.01 2.16
C CYS A 149 -6.05 -22.45 2.56
N LYS A 150 -7.09 -21.83 1.98
CA LYS A 150 -8.48 -22.20 2.27
C LYS A 150 -8.87 -23.57 1.71
N LEU A 151 -8.40 -23.91 0.52
CA LEU A 151 -8.64 -25.22 -0.07
C LEU A 151 -7.96 -26.32 0.76
N GLU A 152 -6.72 -26.10 1.20
CA GLU A 152 -6.00 -27.00 2.10
C GLU A 152 -6.75 -27.18 3.44
N GLU A 153 -7.24 -26.10 4.05
CA GLU A 153 -8.08 -26.15 5.27
C GLU A 153 -9.37 -26.94 5.08
N MET A 154 -9.94 -26.91 3.87
CA MET A 154 -11.13 -27.68 3.49
C MET A 154 -10.82 -29.13 3.10
N GLY A 155 -9.55 -29.54 3.10
CA GLY A 155 -9.10 -30.90 2.77
C GLY A 155 -8.86 -31.14 1.28
N PHE A 156 -8.84 -30.09 0.45
CA PHE A 156 -8.39 -30.18 -0.94
C PHE A 156 -6.87 -30.02 -0.98
N THR A 157 -6.13 -31.12 -1.10
CA THR A 157 -4.71 -31.10 -1.42
C THR A 157 -4.52 -31.30 -2.91
N ASP A 158 -3.48 -30.69 -3.49
CA ASP A 158 -3.08 -31.02 -4.87
C ASP A 158 -2.90 -32.53 -4.98
N VAL A 159 -3.54 -33.11 -5.99
CA VAL A 159 -3.50 -34.54 -6.27
C VAL A 159 -2.05 -34.98 -6.42
N GLY A 160 -1.58 -35.86 -5.54
CA GLY A 160 -0.32 -36.56 -5.71
C GLY A 160 -0.33 -37.40 -7.00
N PRO A 161 0.81 -38.03 -7.37
CA PRO A 161 1.00 -38.75 -8.64
C PRO A 161 -0.01 -39.87 -8.92
N GLU A 162 -0.83 -40.27 -7.95
CA GLU A 162 -1.90 -41.25 -8.11
C GLU A 162 -3.25 -40.70 -8.60
N ASN A 163 -3.39 -39.38 -8.80
CA ASN A 163 -4.59 -38.76 -9.40
C ASN A 163 -5.92 -39.20 -8.75
N LYS A 164 -5.91 -39.54 -7.46
CA LYS A 164 -7.10 -39.94 -6.71
C LYS A 164 -7.83 -38.68 -6.22
N PRO A 165 -9.10 -38.45 -6.61
CA PRO A 165 -9.84 -37.31 -6.10
C PRO A 165 -9.98 -37.43 -4.59
N VAL A 166 -9.47 -36.44 -3.86
CA VAL A 166 -9.63 -36.39 -2.41
C VAL A 166 -11.11 -36.11 -2.13
N SER A 167 -11.78 -37.09 -1.53
CA SER A 167 -13.18 -36.98 -1.12
C SER A 167 -13.32 -35.83 -0.12
N TYR A 168 -14.26 -34.93 -0.40
CA TYR A 168 -14.68 -33.87 0.51
C TYR A 168 -15.01 -34.49 1.88
N ARG A 169 -14.14 -34.23 2.88
CA ARG A 169 -14.45 -34.51 4.28
C ARG A 169 -14.86 -33.18 4.91
N PRO A 170 -16.16 -32.88 5.03
CA PRO A 170 -16.55 -31.70 5.77
C PRO A 170 -16.07 -31.87 7.22
N ASN A 171 -15.22 -30.97 7.68
CA ASN A 171 -15.04 -30.76 9.11
C ASN A 171 -16.40 -30.29 9.66
N LEU A 172 -17.17 -31.22 10.24
CA LEU A 172 -18.52 -30.99 10.77
C LEU A 172 -18.54 -29.90 11.87
N SER A 173 -17.37 -29.58 12.44
CA SER A 173 -17.16 -28.46 13.37
C SER A 173 -17.32 -27.10 12.68
N THR A 174 -16.75 -26.89 11.49
CA THR A 174 -16.74 -25.60 10.80
C THR A 174 -18.13 -25.20 10.29
N LEU A 175 -18.96 -26.19 9.91
CA LEU A 175 -20.36 -25.96 9.50
C LEU A 175 -21.26 -25.52 10.67
N ARG A 176 -20.94 -25.91 11.91
CA ARG A 176 -21.69 -25.48 13.11
C ARG A 176 -21.44 -24.03 13.47
N ASP A 177 -20.25 -23.51 13.18
CA ASP A 177 -19.92 -22.11 13.45
C ASP A 177 -20.58 -21.14 12.46
N PHE A 178 -20.87 -21.59 11.24
CA PHE A 178 -21.64 -20.82 10.26
C PHE A 178 -23.14 -20.74 10.59
N THR A 179 -23.72 -21.77 11.23
CA THR A 179 -25.13 -21.76 11.64
C THR A 179 -25.36 -20.99 12.94
N LYS A 180 -24.40 -20.99 13.89
CA LYS A 180 -24.51 -20.22 15.14
C LYS A 180 -24.38 -18.70 14.98
N LYS A 181 -23.85 -18.21 13.86
CA LYS A 181 -23.70 -16.75 13.61
C LYS A 181 -24.93 -16.09 12.96
N ARG A 182 -26.01 -16.85 12.78
CA ARG A 182 -27.28 -16.38 12.17
C ARG A 182 -28.46 -16.33 13.16
N GLU A 183 -28.22 -16.58 14.45
CA GLU A 183 -29.15 -16.29 15.56
C GLU A 183 -28.58 -15.17 16.42
#